data_AF-A0A1M4VFD7-F1
#
_entry.id   AF-A0A1M4VFD7-F1
#
_cell.length_a   1.000
_cell.length_b   1.000
_cell.length_c   1.000
_cell.angle_alpha   90.00
_cell.angle_beta   90.00
_cell.angle_gamma   90.00
#
_symmetry.space_group_name_H-M   'P 1'
#
loop_
_entity.id
_entity.type
_entity.pdbx_description
1 polymer ?
#
loop_
_entity_poly.entity_id
_entity_poly.type
_entity_poly.pdbx_seq_one_letter_code
_entity_poly.pdbx_strand_id
1 'polypeptide(L)'
;MQPIGGIKHVLSEDKRLSFSNNESLREFVITIARNGVHDLDTSSDTFSADLDTDSDTSSRNSDTKSSDLDTDSDTLSRDSDTKSSDLGTDSDTSIRIKLNNKQKDVVNFCSVPRSSKEILERVGVSYHTKNIDKYINFLVNAGYLEMTNPENPNASNQKYRKKIKK
;
A
#
# COMPACT_ATOMS: atom_id res chain seq x y z
N MET A 1 -1.88 38.29 -12.33
CA MET A 1 -1.23 37.03 -11.94
C MET A 1 -1.57 35.98 -12.97
N GLN A 2 -0.57 35.44 -13.66
CA GLN A 2 -0.77 34.30 -14.56
C GLN A 2 -0.62 33.01 -13.76
N PRO A 3 -1.49 32.01 -13.91
CA PRO A 3 -1.29 30.71 -13.29
C PRO A 3 -0.25 29.92 -14.07
N ILE A 4 0.87 29.60 -13.43
CA ILE A 4 1.88 28.65 -13.91
C ILE A 4 1.24 27.26 -13.88
N GLY A 5 0.72 26.81 -15.02
CA GLY A 5 -0.01 25.55 -15.18
C GLY A 5 0.64 24.64 -16.21
N GLY A 6 1.86 24.16 -15.93
CA GLY A 6 2.64 23.33 -16.88
C GLY A 6 1.97 22.01 -17.27
N ILE A 7 1.03 21.49 -16.48
CA ILE A 7 0.35 20.21 -16.73
C ILE A 7 -0.80 20.32 -17.74
N LYS A 8 -1.35 21.51 -17.97
CA LYS A 8 -2.47 21.70 -18.91
C LYS A 8 -2.03 21.71 -20.38
N HIS A 9 -0.77 22.04 -20.67
CA HIS A 9 -0.31 22.16 -22.06
C HIS A 9 0.00 20.82 -22.74
N VAL A 10 0.32 19.76 -21.98
CA VAL A 10 0.74 18.46 -22.56
C VAL A 10 -0.42 17.61 -23.09
N LEU A 11 -1.67 17.90 -22.68
CA LEU A 11 -2.85 17.11 -23.05
C LEU A 11 -3.60 17.66 -24.29
N SER A 12 -3.14 18.78 -24.86
CA SER A 12 -3.85 19.50 -25.92
C SER A 12 -3.60 18.96 -27.34
N GLU A 13 -2.55 18.16 -27.55
CA GLU A 13 -2.08 17.83 -28.91
C GLU A 13 -2.48 16.41 -29.37
N ASP A 14 -2.83 15.52 -28.44
CA ASP A 14 -3.15 14.12 -28.74
C ASP A 14 -4.62 13.78 -28.48
N LYS A 15 -5.42 13.67 -29.56
CA LYS A 15 -6.86 13.27 -29.52
C LYS A 15 -7.13 11.89 -28.90
N ARG A 16 -6.08 11.13 -28.58
CA ARG A 16 -6.13 9.79 -27.97
C ARG A 16 -6.01 9.83 -26.44
N LEU A 17 -5.73 10.98 -25.86
CA LEU A 17 -5.56 11.19 -24.43
C LEU A 17 -6.74 12.02 -23.90
N SER A 18 -7.38 11.56 -22.84
CA SER A 18 -8.37 12.34 -22.10
C SER A 18 -8.03 12.42 -20.62
N PHE A 19 -8.33 13.56 -20.01
CA PHE A 19 -8.06 13.84 -18.61
C PHE A 19 -9.32 14.36 -17.94
N SER A 20 -9.66 13.79 -16.78
CA SER A 20 -10.76 14.24 -15.94
C SER A 20 -10.26 14.42 -14.51
N ASN A 21 -10.59 15.56 -13.90
CA ASN A 21 -10.21 15.87 -12.51
C ASN A 21 -11.47 16.12 -11.68
N ASN A 22 -11.62 15.36 -10.60
CA ASN A 22 -12.69 15.53 -9.63
C ASN A 22 -12.11 16.14 -8.34
N GLU A 23 -12.21 17.46 -8.22
CA GLU A 23 -11.69 18.21 -7.08
C GLU A 23 -12.38 17.85 -5.76
N SER A 24 -13.68 17.50 -5.80
CA SER A 24 -14.46 17.15 -4.60
C SER A 24 -14.02 15.81 -3.99
N LEU A 25 -13.57 14.87 -4.82
CA LEU A 25 -13.05 13.57 -4.41
C LEU A 25 -11.52 13.55 -4.30
N ARG A 26 -10.83 14.62 -4.74
CA ARG A 26 -9.38 14.66 -4.92
C ARG A 26 -8.85 13.50 -5.76
N GLU A 27 -9.59 13.13 -6.78
CA GLU A 27 -9.26 12.05 -7.71
C GLU A 27 -9.10 12.60 -9.12
N PHE A 28 -8.23 11.99 -9.92
CA PHE A 28 -8.11 12.28 -11.34
C PHE A 28 -8.01 10.99 -12.15
N VAL A 29 -8.49 11.03 -13.38
CA VAL A 29 -8.53 9.92 -14.33
C VAL A 29 -7.86 10.35 -15.63
N ILE A 30 -6.95 9.52 -16.13
CA ILE A 30 -6.30 9.69 -17.44
C ILE A 30 -6.68 8.49 -18.30
N THR A 31 -7.25 8.73 -19.48
CA THR A 31 -7.63 7.68 -20.42
C THR A 31 -6.77 7.75 -21.67
N ILE A 32 -6.24 6.62 -22.11
CA ILE A 32 -5.41 6.50 -23.32
C ILE A 32 -6.09 5.52 -24.28
N ALA A 33 -6.57 6.01 -25.43
CA ALA A 33 -7.17 5.17 -26.46
C ALA A 33 -6.11 4.52 -27.36
N ARG A 34 -6.20 3.20 -27.58
CA ARG A 34 -5.37 2.45 -28.53
C ARG A 34 -6.15 2.20 -29.83
N ASN A 35 -5.62 2.64 -30.97
CA ASN A 35 -6.16 2.24 -32.27
C ASN A 35 -5.78 0.77 -32.50
N GLY A 36 -6.78 -0.10 -32.65
CA GLY A 36 -6.56 -1.46 -33.11
C GLY A 36 -6.15 -1.42 -34.58
N VAL A 37 -4.90 -1.80 -34.87
CA VAL A 37 -4.55 -2.37 -36.17
C VAL A 37 -4.51 -3.86 -35.93
N HIS A 38 -5.52 -4.53 -36.48
CA HIS A 38 -5.60 -5.96 -36.59
C HIS A 38 -5.28 -6.27 -38.05
N ASP A 39 -4.02 -6.53 -38.36
CA ASP A 39 -3.63 -7.17 -39.61
C ASP A 39 -2.74 -8.36 -39.28
N LEU A 40 -3.32 -9.53 -39.53
CA LEU A 40 -2.69 -10.82 -39.61
C LEU A 40 -1.65 -10.76 -40.73
N ASP A 41 -0.40 -11.10 -40.44
CA ASP A 41 0.38 -11.79 -41.46
C ASP A 41 1.24 -12.91 -40.87
N THR A 42 1.11 -14.04 -41.54
CA THR A 42 1.75 -15.31 -41.27
C THR A 42 3.00 -15.39 -42.13
N SER A 43 4.18 -15.36 -41.53
CA SER A 43 5.41 -15.98 -42.04
C SER A 43 6.48 -15.82 -40.96
N SER A 44 6.82 -16.90 -40.25
CA SER A 44 7.90 -17.81 -40.60
C SER A 44 9.29 -17.21 -40.38
N ASP A 45 10.05 -17.98 -39.61
CA ASP A 45 11.50 -18.09 -39.61
C ASP A 45 12.33 -17.26 -38.62
N THR A 46 12.68 -18.00 -37.56
CA THR A 46 14.06 -18.41 -37.26
C THR A 46 15.01 -17.31 -36.86
N PHE A 47 15.42 -17.26 -35.58
CA PHE A 47 16.84 -17.24 -35.20
C PHE A 47 17.02 -17.77 -33.76
N SER A 48 17.42 -19.04 -33.72
CA SER A 48 18.47 -19.62 -32.87
C SER A 48 18.37 -19.51 -31.34
N ALA A 49 17.81 -20.58 -30.75
CA ALA A 49 18.27 -21.12 -29.47
C ALA A 49 19.33 -22.18 -29.75
N ASP A 50 20.51 -22.03 -29.17
CA ASP A 50 21.64 -22.99 -29.03
C ASP A 50 22.71 -22.25 -28.20
N LEU A 51 23.49 -22.79 -27.28
CA LEU A 51 23.65 -24.06 -26.55
C LEU A 51 24.78 -23.71 -25.53
N ASP A 52 24.78 -24.09 -24.26
CA ASP A 52 25.44 -25.28 -23.71
C ASP A 52 25.38 -25.14 -22.17
N THR A 53 24.86 -26.10 -21.39
CA THR A 53 25.41 -27.43 -21.04
C THR A 53 26.63 -27.37 -20.09
N ASP A 54 26.32 -27.63 -18.81
CA ASP A 54 27.06 -28.37 -17.78
C ASP A 54 28.49 -27.97 -17.35
N SER A 55 28.68 -27.69 -16.06
CA SER A 55 29.20 -28.70 -15.10
C SER A 55 29.68 -28.07 -13.79
N ASP A 56 29.48 -28.83 -12.71
CA ASP A 56 29.91 -28.57 -11.34
C ASP A 56 31.40 -28.28 -11.19
N THR A 57 31.77 -27.43 -10.23
CA THR A 57 32.98 -27.61 -9.39
C THR A 57 32.93 -26.76 -8.11
N SER A 58 32.64 -27.43 -7.01
CA SER A 58 33.29 -27.34 -5.69
C SER A 58 33.84 -25.99 -5.17
N SER A 59 33.29 -25.58 -4.01
CA SER A 59 33.97 -25.18 -2.76
C SER A 59 35.13 -24.18 -2.80
N ARG A 60 34.99 -23.05 -2.09
CA ARG A 60 35.93 -22.63 -1.03
C ARG A 60 35.43 -21.38 -0.28
N ASN A 61 35.55 -21.46 1.04
CA ASN A 61 35.28 -20.40 2.00
C ASN A 61 36.42 -19.36 2.07
N SER A 62 36.13 -18.30 2.83
CA SER A 62 36.98 -17.43 3.66
C SER A 62 37.28 -16.02 3.14
N ASP A 63 36.55 -15.08 3.77
CA ASP A 63 36.99 -13.84 4.41
C ASP A 63 38.00 -12.93 3.71
N THR A 64 37.58 -11.67 3.45
CA THR A 64 38.29 -10.48 3.93
C THR A 64 37.32 -9.27 3.98
N LYS A 65 37.17 -8.69 5.19
CA LYS A 65 36.98 -7.26 5.59
C LYS A 65 36.79 -6.21 4.47
N SER A 66 36.16 -5.04 4.60
CA SER A 66 35.45 -4.24 5.63
C SER A 66 35.25 -2.85 4.97
N SER A 67 34.11 -2.18 5.15
CA SER A 67 33.84 -0.71 4.97
C SER A 67 32.39 -0.54 4.53
N ASP A 68 31.53 0.33 5.05
CA ASP A 68 31.62 1.33 6.12
C ASP A 68 30.24 1.42 6.78
N LEU A 69 30.27 1.57 8.10
CA LEU A 69 29.13 2.10 8.86
C LEU A 69 29.08 3.60 8.59
N ASP A 70 27.88 4.13 8.44
CA ASP A 70 27.41 5.44 8.91
C ASP A 70 26.26 5.89 7.99
N THR A 71 25.02 5.70 8.43
CA THR A 71 23.90 6.48 7.91
C THR A 71 23.32 7.21 9.09
N ASP A 72 23.70 8.48 9.14
CA ASP A 72 23.42 9.43 10.19
C ASP A 72 21.92 9.53 10.51
N SER A 73 21.69 9.52 11.82
CA SER A 73 20.49 10.00 12.49
C SER A 73 20.38 11.53 12.34
N ASP A 74 19.15 12.00 12.53
CA ASP A 74 18.76 13.39 12.84
C ASP A 74 18.60 14.33 11.62
N THR A 75 17.52 15.11 11.43
CA THR A 75 16.66 15.78 12.40
C THR A 75 15.36 16.31 11.72
N LEU A 76 14.22 16.03 12.34
CA LEU A 76 13.06 16.91 12.61
C LEU A 76 12.76 18.13 11.71
N SER A 77 11.53 18.21 11.17
CA SER A 77 10.48 19.25 11.43
C SER A 77 9.47 19.37 10.27
N ARG A 78 8.17 19.13 10.52
CA ARG A 78 7.03 20.10 10.53
C ARG A 78 6.74 20.74 9.15
N ASP A 79 5.55 20.64 8.55
CA ASP A 79 4.26 21.08 9.11
C ASP A 79 3.08 20.25 8.60
N SER A 80 2.14 19.98 9.51
CA SER A 80 0.83 19.39 9.23
C SER A 80 -0.24 20.40 9.61
N ASP A 81 -0.54 21.32 8.71
CA ASP A 81 -1.73 22.15 8.82
C ASP A 81 -2.91 21.43 8.20
N THR A 82 -3.73 20.76 9.03
CA THR A 82 -5.11 20.49 8.66
C THR A 82 -6.03 20.80 9.83
N LYS A 83 -6.84 21.81 9.57
CA LYS A 83 -7.76 22.49 10.46
C LYS A 83 -8.64 21.55 11.29
N SER A 84 -8.65 21.85 12.57
CA SER A 84 -9.71 21.57 13.54
C SER A 84 -11.10 21.89 12.97
N SER A 85 -11.97 20.88 12.95
CA SER A 85 -13.41 21.10 13.10
C SER A 85 -13.88 20.23 14.27
N ASP A 86 -14.02 20.95 15.37
CA ASP A 86 -14.82 20.68 16.56
C ASP A 86 -16.07 19.84 16.29
N LEU A 87 -16.27 18.82 17.13
CA LEU A 87 -17.55 18.23 17.54
C LEU A 87 -17.24 17.36 18.76
N GLY A 88 -17.48 17.95 19.93
CA GLY A 88 -17.22 17.37 21.24
C GLY A 88 -17.94 16.06 21.50
N THR A 89 -17.31 15.22 22.32
CA THR A 89 -17.95 14.38 23.34
C THR A 89 -16.83 13.93 24.27
N ASP A 90 -16.80 14.47 25.48
CA ASP A 90 -15.84 14.18 26.54
C ASP A 90 -15.66 12.68 26.79
N SER A 91 -14.41 12.26 26.96
CA SER A 91 -13.92 11.09 27.71
C SER A 91 -12.46 10.83 27.35
N ASP A 92 -11.59 11.27 28.26
CA ASP A 92 -10.36 10.63 28.74
C ASP A 92 -9.21 10.28 27.77
N THR A 93 -8.10 11.03 27.95
CA THR A 93 -6.65 10.84 27.65
C THR A 93 -6.11 9.87 26.57
N SER A 94 -6.92 9.40 25.62
CA SER A 94 -6.45 8.71 24.42
C SER A 94 -6.50 9.70 23.25
N ILE A 95 -5.35 9.95 22.60
CA ILE A 95 -5.26 10.64 21.32
C ILE A 95 -6.28 9.99 20.38
N ARG A 96 -7.46 10.62 20.20
CA ARG A 96 -8.56 10.05 19.43
C ARG A 96 -8.20 10.13 17.95
N ILE A 97 -7.46 9.13 17.47
CA ILE A 97 -7.21 8.94 16.04
C ILE A 97 -8.58 8.80 15.37
N LYS A 98 -8.98 9.81 14.60
CA LYS A 98 -10.24 9.82 13.85
C LYS A 98 -10.15 8.75 12.76
N LEU A 99 -10.84 7.63 12.97
CA LEU A 99 -10.85 6.54 12.01
C LEU A 99 -11.58 6.94 10.72
N ASN A 100 -10.98 6.56 9.57
CA ASN A 100 -11.63 6.66 8.27
C ASN A 100 -12.74 5.60 8.11
N ASN A 101 -13.57 5.71 7.07
CA ASN A 101 -14.69 4.79 6.84
C ASN A 101 -14.23 3.33 6.65
N LYS A 102 -13.10 3.08 5.98
CA LYS A 102 -12.53 1.74 5.80
C LYS A 102 -12.07 1.14 7.14
N GLN A 103 -11.44 1.94 7.99
CA GLN A 103 -11.01 1.50 9.32
C GLN A 103 -12.20 1.16 10.22
N LYS A 104 -13.26 1.99 10.20
CA LYS A 104 -14.51 1.68 10.92
C LYS A 104 -15.15 0.38 10.43
N ASP A 105 -15.15 0.18 9.12
CA ASP A 105 -15.65 -1.05 8.49
C ASP A 105 -14.87 -2.29 8.95
N VAL A 106 -13.53 -2.24 8.94
CA VAL A 106 -12.67 -3.30 9.47
C VAL A 106 -12.97 -3.58 10.95
N VAL A 107 -13.08 -2.54 11.78
CA VAL A 107 -13.39 -2.71 13.21
C VAL A 107 -14.74 -3.39 13.42
N ASN A 108 -15.75 -3.07 12.61
CA ASN A 108 -17.07 -3.71 12.67
C ASN A 108 -17.04 -5.15 12.14
N PHE A 109 -16.30 -5.40 11.07
CA PHE A 109 -16.12 -6.74 10.49
C PHE A 109 -15.43 -7.70 11.48
N CYS A 110 -14.49 -7.19 12.28
CA CYS A 110 -13.81 -7.90 13.36
C CYS A 110 -14.66 -8.02 14.65
N SER A 111 -15.99 -7.83 14.59
CA SER A 111 -16.88 -8.15 15.72
C SER A 111 -16.78 -9.62 16.15
N VAL A 112 -16.48 -10.50 15.19
CA VAL A 112 -16.04 -11.88 15.42
C VAL A 112 -14.56 -12.03 15.04
N PRO A 113 -13.82 -13.02 15.57
CA PRO A 113 -12.42 -13.21 15.20
C PRO A 113 -12.24 -13.49 13.69
N ARG A 114 -11.45 -12.64 13.02
CA ARG A 114 -11.14 -12.74 11.58
C ARG A 114 -9.64 -12.86 11.33
N SER A 115 -9.27 -13.60 10.29
CA SER A 115 -7.90 -13.72 9.83
C SER A 115 -7.45 -12.48 9.07
N SER A 116 -6.14 -12.27 8.97
CA SER A 116 -5.55 -11.19 8.18
C SER A 116 -6.03 -11.20 6.73
N LYS A 117 -6.17 -12.39 6.15
CA LYS A 117 -6.61 -12.57 4.77
C LYS A 117 -8.04 -12.08 4.54
N GLU A 118 -8.98 -12.52 5.38
CA GLU A 118 -10.39 -12.08 5.31
C GLU A 118 -10.53 -10.57 5.45
N ILE A 119 -9.74 -9.95 6.34
CA ILE A 119 -9.77 -8.50 6.57
C ILE A 119 -9.27 -7.75 5.33
N LEU A 120 -8.16 -8.19 4.74
CA LEU A 120 -7.60 -7.52 3.54
C LEU A 120 -8.50 -7.70 2.31
N GLU A 121 -9.09 -8.87 2.13
CA GLU A 121 -10.11 -9.11 1.11
C GLU A 121 -11.31 -8.17 1.28
N ARG A 122 -11.76 -7.92 2.52
CA ARG A 122 -12.87 -7.00 2.81
C ARG A 122 -12.58 -5.54 2.44
N VAL A 123 -11.32 -5.13 2.56
CA VAL A 123 -10.86 -3.78 2.17
C VAL A 123 -10.55 -3.70 0.67
N GLY A 124 -10.44 -4.83 -0.02
CA GLY A 124 -10.14 -4.93 -1.45
C GLY A 124 -8.66 -4.74 -1.76
N VAL A 125 -7.77 -5.23 -0.89
CA VAL A 125 -6.30 -5.13 -1.07
C VAL A 125 -5.65 -6.51 -1.05
N SER A 126 -4.52 -6.63 -1.74
CA SER A 126 -3.75 -7.88 -1.80
C SER A 126 -3.17 -8.28 -0.43
N TYR A 127 -2.98 -9.60 -0.25
CA TYR A 127 -2.41 -10.18 0.95
C TYR A 127 -0.88 -9.97 1.01
N HIS A 128 -0.45 -8.88 1.63
CA HIS A 128 0.97 -8.54 1.83
C HIS A 128 1.22 -7.99 3.23
N THR A 129 2.41 -8.23 3.79
CA THR A 129 2.82 -7.78 5.13
C THR A 129 2.60 -6.29 5.33
N LYS A 130 3.01 -5.45 4.35
CA LYS A 130 2.79 -3.99 4.39
C LYS A 130 1.31 -3.60 4.53
N ASN A 131 0.41 -4.37 3.92
CA ASN A 131 -1.03 -4.13 4.04
C ASN A 131 -1.57 -4.62 5.40
N ILE A 132 -1.07 -5.74 5.92
CA ILE A 132 -1.39 -6.19 7.28
C ILE A 132 -0.99 -5.10 8.30
N ASP A 133 0.21 -4.54 8.17
CA ASP A 133 0.67 -3.47 9.05
C ASP A 133 -0.24 -2.24 9.00
N LYS A 134 -0.55 -1.80 7.79
CA LYS A 134 -1.34 -0.59 7.53
C LYS A 134 -2.80 -0.69 7.96
N TYR A 135 -3.45 -1.83 7.71
CA TYR A 135 -4.90 -1.99 7.91
C TYR A 135 -5.25 -2.71 9.20
N ILE A 136 -4.35 -3.54 9.74
CA ILE A 136 -4.63 -4.38 10.91
C ILE A 136 -3.77 -3.94 12.10
N ASN A 137 -2.44 -3.99 11.99
CA ASN A 137 -1.56 -3.69 13.14
C ASN A 137 -1.71 -2.23 13.59
N PHE A 138 -1.94 -1.29 12.66
CA PHE A 138 -2.32 0.08 12.99
C PHE A 138 -3.52 0.15 13.95
N LEU A 139 -4.58 -0.63 13.69
CA LEU A 139 -5.79 -0.66 14.52
C LEU A 139 -5.57 -1.39 15.85
N VAL A 140 -4.71 -2.41 15.87
CA VAL A 140 -4.29 -3.09 17.10
C VAL A 140 -3.52 -2.14 18.00
N ASN A 141 -2.53 -1.44 17.45
CA ASN A 141 -1.70 -0.47 18.18
C ASN A 141 -2.54 0.71 18.68
N ALA A 142 -3.52 1.16 17.91
CA ALA A 142 -4.47 2.18 18.32
C ALA A 142 -5.54 1.68 19.32
N GLY A 143 -5.53 0.38 19.66
CA GLY A 143 -6.41 -0.21 20.67
C GLY A 143 -7.85 -0.45 20.24
N TYR A 144 -8.13 -0.47 18.93
CA TYR A 144 -9.45 -0.80 18.38
C TYR A 144 -9.63 -2.31 18.16
N LEU A 145 -8.53 -3.00 17.84
CA LEU A 145 -8.49 -4.45 17.68
C LEU A 145 -7.53 -5.07 18.70
N GLU A 146 -7.69 -6.37 18.93
CA GLU A 146 -6.75 -7.20 19.67
C GLU A 146 -6.49 -8.51 18.94
N MET A 147 -5.30 -9.06 19.17
CA MET A 147 -4.88 -10.37 18.69
C MET A 147 -5.51 -11.49 19.52
N THR A 148 -5.89 -12.59 18.89
CA THR A 148 -6.39 -13.77 19.62
C THR A 148 -5.28 -14.53 20.32
N ASN A 149 -4.08 -14.58 19.72
CA ASN A 149 -2.88 -15.21 20.30
C ASN A 149 -1.79 -14.13 20.45
N PRO A 150 -1.79 -13.34 21.53
CA PRO A 150 -0.79 -12.27 21.72
C PRO A 150 0.62 -12.81 21.98
N GLU A 151 0.75 -13.97 22.63
CA GLU A 151 2.04 -14.61 22.93
C GLU A 151 2.78 -15.10 21.68
N ASN A 152 2.05 -15.41 20.61
CA ASN A 152 2.62 -15.80 19.33
C ASN A 152 1.91 -15.05 18.17
N PRO A 153 2.33 -13.81 17.88
CA PRO A 153 1.72 -13.00 16.84
C PRO A 153 1.79 -13.62 15.44
N ASN A 154 2.80 -14.48 15.21
CA ASN A 154 3.04 -15.13 13.92
C ASN A 154 2.38 -16.52 13.82
N ALA A 155 1.52 -16.89 14.76
CA ALA A 155 0.81 -18.17 14.72
C ALA A 155 -0.04 -18.29 13.45
N SER A 156 -0.06 -19.47 12.83
CA SER A 156 -0.83 -19.71 11.59
C SER A 156 -2.34 -19.53 11.79
N ASN A 157 -2.82 -19.78 13.00
CA ASN A 157 -4.21 -19.58 13.41
C ASN A 157 -4.45 -18.19 14.04
N GLN A 158 -3.54 -17.23 13.86
CA GLN A 158 -3.71 -15.89 14.39
C GLN A 158 -4.93 -15.19 13.77
N LYS A 159 -5.75 -14.60 14.64
CA LYS A 159 -6.92 -13.81 14.26
C LYS A 159 -6.98 -12.52 15.06
N TYR A 160 -7.85 -11.62 14.63
CA TYR A 160 -8.07 -10.31 15.21
C TYR A 160 -9.54 -10.12 15.53
N ARG A 161 -9.84 -9.51 16.67
CA ARG A 161 -11.20 -9.18 17.10
C ARG A 161 -11.28 -7.76 17.65
N LYS A 162 -12.47 -7.19 17.65
CA LYS A 162 -12.77 -5.87 18.21
C LYS A 162 -12.49 -5.86 19.71
N LYS A 163 -11.68 -4.90 20.15
CA LYS A 163 -11.38 -4.71 21.57
C LYS A 163 -12.58 -4.06 22.25
N ILE A 164 -13.09 -4.70 23.29
CA ILE A 164 -14.17 -4.15 24.12
C ILE A 164 -13.50 -3.36 25.24
N LYS A 165 -13.73 -2.04 25.28
CA LYS A 165 -13.35 -1.23 26.44
C LYS A 165 -14.27 -1.65 27.59
N LYS A 166 -13.67 -2.17 28.65
CA LYS A 166 -14.36 -2.47 29.92
C LYS A 166 -14.50 -1.20 30.73
#